data_AF-A0A2V7W687-F1
#
_entry.id   AF-A0A2V7W687-F1
#
_cell.length_a   1.000
_cell.length_b   1.000
_cell.length_c   1.000
_cell.angle_alpha   90.00
_cell.angle_beta   90.00
_cell.angle_gamma   90.00
#
_symmetry.space_group_name_H-M   'P 1'
#
loop_
_entity.id
_entity.type
_entity.pdbx_description
1 polymer ?
#
loop_
_entity_poly.entity_id
_entity_poly.type
_entity_poly.pdbx_seq_one_letter_code
_entity_poly.pdbx_strand_id
1 'polypeptide(L)'
;MLSIGHRIASPGREGDHGERCSAGFPACAPGGRAGRVLAARQPNVLYFTDTMERTIVAAAVVGLFGLLGGSCFGPSYFSVDGMGTAAPLNGIFLSGPAGVALGVALGVVASRRNWRPLMFGGMLLLVSAGALLGGMALNWPESYVEGYELEGEISACRSPLLLRDQAVSQWRKTLSSERWMKPRRGWEADLDRLIAHSDGVVLTVKVHRRRDFYQHREPWRYGRIDPTGWRRKSNTAEFFARFAGPDCAAYRLGERRYFMEESELRGEYLPDTLPPFLGLPLITPVSPEWRPPTKPAA
;
A
#
# COMPACT_ATOMS: atom_id res chain seq x y z
N MET A 1 44.20 -7.52 8.23
CA MET A 1 45.12 -6.54 8.83
C MET A 1 44.32 -5.68 9.78
N LEU A 2 44.67 -5.71 11.09
CA LEU A 2 44.55 -4.68 12.14
C LEU A 2 43.18 -3.98 12.33
N SER A 3 42.64 -3.72 13.51
CA SER A 3 43.08 -3.88 14.90
C SER A 3 41.86 -3.66 15.81
N ILE A 4 41.95 -4.28 16.98
CA ILE A 4 41.08 -4.23 18.16
C ILE A 4 40.98 -2.80 18.73
N GLY A 5 39.83 -2.49 19.36
CA GLY A 5 39.66 -1.30 20.21
C GLY A 5 38.61 -1.52 21.30
N HIS A 6 38.95 -2.28 22.35
CA HIS A 6 38.20 -2.33 23.61
C HIS A 6 38.39 -1.00 24.38
N ARG A 7 37.31 -0.48 25.00
CA ARG A 7 37.42 0.37 26.19
C ARG A 7 36.55 -0.19 27.31
N ILE A 8 37.24 -0.47 28.41
CA ILE A 8 36.75 -0.77 29.74
C ILE A 8 36.58 0.58 30.47
N ALA A 9 35.48 0.76 31.20
CA ALA A 9 35.35 1.83 32.19
C ALA A 9 34.94 1.20 33.53
N SER A 10 35.74 1.54 34.54
CA SER A 10 35.79 1.00 35.90
C SER A 10 34.62 1.44 36.80
N PRO A 11 34.42 0.76 37.96
CA PRO A 11 33.39 1.09 38.94
C PRO A 11 33.85 2.22 39.88
N GLY A 12 32.92 3.12 40.20
CA GLY A 12 33.07 4.13 41.25
C GLY A 12 32.74 3.57 42.63
N ARG A 13 33.55 3.96 43.62
CA ARG A 13 33.55 3.53 45.02
C ARG A 13 33.33 4.75 45.93
N GLU A 14 32.79 4.49 47.12
CA GLU A 14 32.98 5.21 48.40
C GLU A 14 32.23 6.51 48.72
N GLY A 15 31.81 6.59 49.99
CA GLY A 15 31.07 7.66 50.67
C GLY A 15 30.03 7.02 51.60
N ASP A 16 30.32 6.53 52.81
CA ASP A 16 30.97 7.05 54.02
C ASP A 16 29.99 7.70 55.04
N HIS A 17 30.19 7.33 56.31
CA HIS A 17 29.64 7.85 57.59
C HIS A 17 28.11 7.74 57.78
N GLY A 18 27.56 7.28 58.91
CA GLY A 18 28.07 6.97 60.23
C GLY A 18 26.98 7.33 61.24
N GLU A 19 26.57 6.40 62.12
CA GLU A 19 25.99 6.79 63.41
C GLU A 19 26.10 5.64 64.42
N ARG A 20 26.80 5.95 65.50
CA ARG A 20 26.97 5.13 66.69
C ARG A 20 25.76 5.33 67.59
N CYS A 21 25.26 4.26 68.21
CA CYS A 21 24.64 4.34 69.52
C CYS A 21 25.05 3.14 70.38
N SER A 22 25.14 3.44 71.67
CA SER A 22 26.07 2.91 72.65
C SER A 22 25.54 1.69 73.41
N ALA A 23 26.47 0.95 74.01
CA ALA A 23 26.26 -0.21 74.87
C ALA A 23 25.54 0.11 76.20
N GLY A 24 24.87 -0.90 76.79
CA GLY A 24 24.38 -0.82 78.17
C GLY A 24 23.55 -2.01 78.74
N PHE A 25 24.12 -3.23 78.81
CA PHE A 25 23.90 -4.28 79.84
C PHE A 25 22.47 -4.91 80.06
N PRO A 26 22.32 -6.04 80.83
CA PRO A 26 21.66 -7.26 80.34
C PRO A 26 20.48 -7.76 81.22
N ALA A 27 19.66 -8.67 80.72
CA ALA A 27 18.92 -9.62 81.58
C ALA A 27 18.31 -10.78 80.79
N CYS A 28 18.51 -11.98 81.30
CA CYS A 28 17.85 -13.22 80.94
C CYS A 28 16.32 -13.15 81.14
N ALA A 29 15.55 -13.75 80.22
CA ALA A 29 14.31 -14.44 80.55
C ALA A 29 13.96 -15.48 79.45
N PRO A 30 13.88 -16.77 79.78
CA PRO A 30 13.30 -17.79 78.91
C PRO A 30 11.81 -17.92 79.20
N GLY A 31 10.99 -18.04 78.16
CA GLY A 31 9.60 -18.47 78.30
C GLY A 31 8.61 -17.55 77.63
N GLY A 32 8.18 -17.92 76.43
CA GLY A 32 7.15 -17.18 75.72
C GLY A 32 6.73 -17.87 74.43
N ARG A 33 5.96 -18.94 74.58
CA ARG A 33 5.01 -19.53 73.62
C ARG A 33 5.33 -19.31 72.13
N ALA A 34 5.71 -20.41 71.48
CA ALA A 34 5.62 -20.59 70.04
C ALA A 34 4.19 -20.32 69.54
N GLY A 35 3.91 -19.06 69.22
CA GLY A 35 2.84 -18.69 68.32
C GLY A 35 3.25 -19.10 66.91
N ARG A 36 2.82 -20.29 66.47
CA ARG A 36 2.75 -20.60 65.04
C ARG A 36 1.78 -19.60 64.41
N VAL A 37 2.31 -18.47 63.96
CA VAL A 37 1.66 -17.68 62.93
C VAL A 37 1.69 -18.53 61.68
N LEU A 38 0.60 -19.25 61.44
CA LEU A 38 0.26 -19.79 60.14
C LEU A 38 0.14 -18.59 59.19
N ALA A 39 1.27 -18.17 58.66
CA ALA A 39 1.32 -17.37 57.44
C ALA A 39 0.74 -18.26 56.35
N ALA A 40 -0.58 -18.23 56.22
CA ALA A 40 -1.29 -18.69 55.05
C ALA A 40 -0.78 -17.86 53.88
N ARG A 41 0.32 -18.33 53.30
CA ARG A 41 0.95 -17.80 52.10
C ARG A 41 -0.10 -17.94 51.01
N GLN A 42 -0.93 -16.91 50.82
CA GLN A 42 -2.00 -16.91 49.83
C GLN A 42 -1.36 -17.17 48.47
N PRO A 43 -1.48 -18.37 47.90
CA PRO A 43 -0.83 -18.66 46.63
C PRO A 43 -1.46 -17.83 45.50
N ASN A 44 -2.71 -17.39 45.68
CA ASN A 44 -3.51 -16.73 44.65
C ASN A 44 -2.99 -15.35 44.23
N VAL A 45 -2.27 -14.62 45.09
CA VAL A 45 -1.82 -13.25 44.75
C VAL A 45 -0.64 -13.28 43.76
N LEU A 46 0.28 -14.26 43.88
CA LEU A 46 1.43 -14.40 42.98
C LEU A 46 1.05 -14.94 41.59
N TYR A 47 0.01 -15.76 41.49
CA TYR A 47 -0.48 -16.25 40.20
C TYR A 47 -1.17 -15.17 39.37
N PHE A 48 -1.80 -14.19 40.05
CA PHE A 48 -2.52 -13.12 39.37
C PHE A 48 -1.57 -12.14 38.68
N THR A 49 -0.44 -11.81 39.33
CA THR A 49 0.55 -10.85 38.78
C THR A 49 1.29 -11.42 37.57
N ASP A 50 1.73 -12.68 37.61
CA ASP A 50 2.44 -13.32 36.50
C ASP A 50 1.52 -13.53 35.27
N THR A 51 0.24 -13.83 35.51
CA THR A 51 -0.74 -13.96 34.42
C THR A 51 -0.99 -12.64 33.70
N MET A 52 -1.15 -11.56 34.46
CA MET A 52 -1.41 -10.23 33.93
C MET A 52 -0.21 -9.71 33.14
N GLU A 53 1.01 -9.88 33.67
CA GLU A 53 2.24 -9.45 33.01
C GLU A 53 2.45 -10.11 31.65
N ARG A 54 2.39 -11.45 31.59
CA ARG A 54 2.56 -12.19 30.32
C ARG A 54 1.51 -11.82 29.28
N THR A 55 0.27 -11.59 29.71
CA THR A 55 -0.82 -11.21 28.81
C THR A 55 -0.63 -9.82 28.24
N ILE A 56 -0.26 -8.84 29.07
CA ILE A 56 -0.01 -7.46 28.63
C ILE A 56 1.20 -7.42 27.68
N VAL A 57 2.30 -8.09 28.03
CA VAL A 57 3.50 -8.14 27.19
C VAL A 57 3.19 -8.80 25.84
N ALA A 58 2.51 -9.95 25.84
CA ALA A 58 2.15 -10.62 24.59
C ALA A 58 1.22 -9.77 23.71
N ALA A 59 0.20 -9.15 24.30
CA ALA A 59 -0.72 -8.26 23.61
C ALA A 59 0.00 -7.05 22.99
N ALA A 60 0.87 -6.39 23.75
CA ALA A 60 1.62 -5.23 23.29
C ALA A 60 2.60 -5.58 22.16
N VAL A 61 3.36 -6.67 22.32
CA VAL A 61 4.36 -7.08 21.32
C VAL A 61 3.67 -7.53 20.03
N VAL A 62 2.72 -8.48 20.10
CA VAL A 62 2.05 -8.99 18.89
C VAL A 62 1.22 -7.88 18.22
N GLY A 63 0.58 -7.02 19.01
CA GLY A 63 -0.14 -5.83 18.52
C GLY A 63 0.77 -4.85 17.78
N LEU A 64 1.96 -4.56 18.33
CA LEU A 64 2.95 -3.71 17.68
C LEU A 64 3.44 -4.31 16.34
N PHE A 65 3.73 -5.61 16.30
CA PHE A 65 4.16 -6.26 15.06
C PHE A 65 3.04 -6.34 14.02
N GLY A 66 1.80 -6.56 14.45
CA GLY A 66 0.62 -6.47 13.58
C GLY A 66 0.43 -5.06 13.01
N LEU A 67 0.60 -4.03 13.83
CA LEU A 67 0.55 -2.63 13.41
C LEU A 67 1.66 -2.30 12.41
N LEU A 68 2.91 -2.68 12.70
CA LEU A 68 4.06 -2.43 11.82
C LEU A 68 3.91 -3.15 10.47
N GLY A 69 3.41 -4.38 10.47
CA GLY A 69 3.17 -5.15 9.24
C GLY A 69 2.11 -4.53 8.35
N GLY A 70 1.05 -3.95 8.95
CA GLY A 70 0.00 -3.26 8.20
C GLY A 70 0.37 -1.86 7.74
N SER A 71 1.03 -1.07 8.60
CA SER A 71 1.29 0.35 8.36
C SER A 71 2.62 0.66 7.68
N CYS A 72 3.72 0.05 8.13
CA CYS A 72 5.08 0.51 7.78
C CYS A 72 5.73 -0.33 6.67
N PHE A 73 5.46 -1.64 6.67
CA PHE A 73 6.05 -2.58 5.70
C PHE A 73 5.07 -2.99 4.59
N GLY A 74 3.99 -2.22 4.42
CA GLY A 74 3.01 -2.38 3.35
C GLY A 74 3.44 -1.77 2.00
N PRO A 75 2.51 -1.64 1.04
CA PRO A 75 2.80 -1.24 -0.33
C PRO A 75 3.21 0.22 -0.40
N SER A 76 3.00 1.03 0.66
CA SER A 76 3.50 2.41 0.76
C SER A 76 5.01 2.51 0.56
N TYR A 77 5.78 1.48 0.96
CA TYR A 77 7.22 1.45 0.72
C TYR A 77 7.58 1.08 -0.72
N PHE A 78 6.71 0.33 -1.41
CA PHE A 78 6.95 -0.20 -2.76
C PHE A 78 6.16 0.53 -3.86
N SER A 79 5.22 1.40 -3.51
CA SER A 79 4.43 2.19 -4.45
C SER A 79 5.19 3.45 -4.82
N VAL A 80 5.69 3.48 -6.05
CA VAL A 80 6.42 4.63 -6.62
C VAL A 80 5.54 5.88 -6.72
N ASP A 81 4.21 5.71 -6.73
CA ASP A 81 3.28 6.80 -7.07
C ASP A 81 2.75 7.59 -5.87
N GLY A 82 3.10 7.24 -4.63
CA GLY A 82 2.76 8.02 -3.41
C GLY A 82 1.26 8.25 -3.13
N MET A 83 0.36 7.83 -4.02
CA MET A 83 -1.08 8.07 -3.92
C MET A 83 -1.76 6.96 -3.13
N GLY A 84 -2.01 7.26 -1.85
CA GLY A 84 -3.14 6.72 -1.10
C GLY A 84 -3.15 5.22 -0.87
N THR A 85 -2.08 4.65 -0.30
CA THR A 85 -2.16 3.27 0.19
C THR A 85 -3.03 3.24 1.46
N ALA A 86 -4.07 2.40 1.49
CA ALA A 86 -4.87 2.16 2.69
C ALA A 86 -4.07 1.45 3.81
N ALA A 87 -2.75 1.27 3.65
CA ALA A 87 -1.87 0.54 4.56
C ALA A 87 -1.90 1.07 6.01
N PRO A 88 -1.73 2.39 6.26
CA PRO A 88 -1.82 2.91 7.63
C PRO A 88 -3.17 2.62 8.29
N LEU A 89 -4.25 2.68 7.50
CA LEU A 89 -5.59 2.36 7.99
C LEU A 89 -5.73 0.87 8.30
N ASN A 90 -5.22 -0.01 7.44
CA ASN A 90 -5.20 -1.46 7.69
C ASN A 90 -4.40 -1.81 8.94
N GLY A 91 -3.26 -1.16 9.16
CA GLY A 91 -2.45 -1.33 10.37
C GLY A 91 -3.20 -0.93 11.64
N ILE A 92 -3.82 0.26 11.63
CA ILE A 92 -4.51 0.82 12.80
C ILE A 92 -5.81 0.09 13.10
N PHE A 93 -6.62 -0.22 12.09
CA PHE A 93 -7.98 -0.72 12.27
C PHE A 93 -8.12 -2.24 12.18
N LEU A 94 -7.17 -2.93 11.53
CA LEU A 94 -7.31 -4.37 11.27
C LEU A 94 -6.17 -5.17 11.90
N SER A 95 -4.94 -5.03 11.42
CA SER A 95 -3.84 -5.94 11.80
C SER A 95 -3.29 -5.66 13.19
N GLY A 96 -3.25 -4.40 13.65
CA GLY A 96 -2.88 -4.05 15.02
C GLY A 96 -3.84 -4.64 16.06
N PRO A 97 -5.16 -4.33 16.01
CA PRO A 97 -6.14 -4.90 16.91
C PRO A 97 -6.23 -6.43 16.86
N ALA A 98 -6.13 -7.03 15.66
CA ALA A 98 -6.06 -8.49 15.53
C ALA A 98 -4.80 -9.06 16.21
N GLY A 99 -3.65 -8.38 16.09
CA GLY A 99 -2.42 -8.74 16.79
C GLY A 99 -2.57 -8.66 18.31
N VAL A 100 -3.21 -7.62 18.84
CA VAL A 100 -3.52 -7.50 20.28
C VAL A 100 -4.37 -8.68 20.74
N ALA A 101 -5.44 -9.02 20.02
CA ALA A 101 -6.31 -10.15 20.35
C ALA A 101 -5.56 -11.49 20.35
N LEU A 102 -4.69 -11.72 19.35
CA LEU A 102 -3.82 -12.90 19.29
C LEU A 102 -2.82 -12.94 20.46
N GLY A 103 -2.23 -11.80 20.83
CA GLY A 103 -1.32 -11.69 21.96
C GLY A 103 -2.01 -11.96 23.31
N VAL A 104 -3.25 -11.47 23.50
CA VAL A 104 -4.07 -11.79 24.68
C VAL A 104 -4.33 -13.29 24.75
N ALA A 105 -4.76 -13.91 23.64
CA ALA A 105 -5.01 -15.35 23.58
C ALA A 105 -3.74 -16.16 23.92
N LEU A 106 -2.59 -15.76 23.36
CA LEU A 106 -1.29 -16.38 23.65
C LEU A 106 -0.92 -16.27 25.13
N GLY A 107 -1.05 -15.07 25.72
CA GLY A 107 -0.78 -14.82 27.14
C GLY A 107 -1.62 -15.70 28.06
N VAL A 108 -2.95 -15.74 27.83
CA VAL A 108 -3.87 -16.58 28.60
C VAL A 108 -3.51 -18.07 28.51
N VAL A 109 -3.18 -18.57 27.31
CA VAL A 109 -2.76 -19.97 27.13
C VAL A 109 -1.44 -20.25 27.84
N ALA A 110 -0.46 -19.37 27.72
CA ALA A 110 0.86 -19.51 28.34
C ALA A 110 0.77 -19.54 29.87
N SER A 111 -0.08 -18.69 30.46
CA SER A 111 -0.32 -18.65 31.90
C SER A 111 -1.07 -19.89 32.39
N ARG A 112 -2.13 -20.32 31.69
CA ARG A 112 -2.89 -21.53 32.05
C ARG A 112 -2.08 -22.81 31.96
N ARG A 113 -1.17 -22.90 30.98
CA ARG A 113 -0.28 -24.06 30.77
C ARG A 113 1.04 -23.95 31.53
N ASN A 114 1.25 -22.86 32.27
CA ASN A 114 2.48 -22.54 33.00
C ASN A 114 3.74 -22.74 32.14
N TRP A 115 3.77 -22.11 30.97
CA TRP A 115 4.88 -22.23 30.04
C TRP A 115 6.19 -21.74 30.64
N ARG A 116 7.27 -22.48 30.38
CA ARG A 116 8.64 -22.05 30.72
C ARG A 116 8.97 -20.76 29.94
N PRO A 117 9.79 -19.85 30.50
CA PRO A 117 10.15 -18.58 29.84
C PRO A 117 10.67 -18.75 28.41
N LEU A 118 11.51 -19.76 28.17
CA LEU A 118 12.06 -20.05 26.84
C LEU A 118 10.96 -20.40 25.81
N MET A 119 9.98 -21.21 26.21
CA MET A 119 8.87 -21.61 25.34
C MET A 119 7.92 -20.45 25.08
N PHE A 120 7.65 -19.63 26.09
CA PHE A 120 6.86 -18.40 25.93
C PHE A 120 7.55 -17.42 24.98
N GLY A 121 8.85 -17.16 25.15
CA GLY A 121 9.62 -16.31 24.24
C GLY A 121 9.62 -16.82 22.80
N GLY A 122 9.82 -18.12 22.60
CA GLY A 122 9.77 -18.73 21.26
C GLY A 122 8.40 -18.60 20.58
N MET A 123 7.31 -18.87 21.32
CA MET A 123 5.96 -18.71 20.79
C MET A 123 5.58 -17.25 20.55
N LEU A 124 6.01 -16.34 21.42
CA LEU A 124 5.81 -14.92 21.25
C LEU A 124 6.49 -14.42 19.96
N LEU A 125 7.72 -14.86 19.71
CA LEU A 125 8.45 -14.54 18.48
C LEU A 125 7.73 -15.09 17.25
N LEU A 126 7.30 -16.35 17.28
CA LEU A 126 6.58 -16.98 16.17
C LEU A 126 5.26 -16.28 15.84
N VAL A 127 4.45 -15.99 16.87
CA VAL A 127 3.16 -15.30 16.68
C VAL A 127 3.38 -13.86 16.22
N SER A 128 4.40 -13.17 16.72
CA SER A 128 4.74 -11.80 16.28
C SER A 128 5.22 -11.79 14.83
N ALA A 129 6.07 -12.74 14.43
CA ALA A 129 6.50 -12.90 13.04
C ALA A 129 5.32 -13.23 12.13
N GLY A 130 4.40 -14.10 12.56
CA GLY A 130 3.16 -14.41 11.84
C GLY A 130 2.25 -13.19 11.69
N ALA A 131 2.08 -12.39 12.75
CA ALA A 131 1.30 -11.14 12.71
C ALA A 131 1.92 -10.10 11.76
N LEU A 132 3.25 -9.96 11.78
CA LEU A 132 3.97 -9.09 10.86
C LEU A 132 3.77 -9.52 9.40
N LEU A 133 4.03 -10.80 9.09
CA LEU A 133 3.91 -11.34 7.74
C LEU A 133 2.45 -11.33 7.24
N GLY A 134 1.49 -11.66 8.10
CA GLY A 134 0.07 -11.59 7.78
C GLY A 134 -0.38 -10.16 7.51
N GLY A 135 0.08 -9.20 8.32
CA GLY A 135 -0.14 -7.77 8.10
C GLY A 135 0.43 -7.30 6.76
N MET A 136 1.64 -7.74 6.40
CA MET A 136 2.26 -7.42 5.11
C MET A 136 1.50 -8.05 3.93
N ALA A 137 1.05 -9.30 4.06
CA ALA A 137 0.37 -10.03 2.99
C ALA A 137 -1.00 -9.43 2.62
N LEU A 138 -1.75 -8.94 3.62
CA LEU A 138 -3.02 -8.21 3.40
C LEU A 138 -2.84 -6.88 2.66
N ASN A 139 -1.60 -6.44 2.55
CA ASN A 139 -1.19 -5.15 2.04
C ASN A 139 -0.28 -5.32 0.82
N TRP A 140 -0.22 -6.49 0.19
CA TRP A 140 0.53 -6.62 -1.05
C TRP A 140 -0.10 -5.77 -2.15
N PRO A 141 0.74 -5.03 -2.92
CA PRO A 141 0.23 -4.21 -3.99
C PRO A 141 -0.37 -5.11 -5.07
N GLU A 142 -1.63 -4.86 -5.42
CA GLU A 142 -2.25 -5.53 -6.55
C GLU A 142 -1.54 -5.13 -7.84
N SER A 143 -1.49 -6.09 -8.77
CA SER A 143 -1.09 -5.81 -10.15
C SER A 143 -2.00 -4.73 -10.73
N TYR A 144 -1.43 -3.73 -11.38
CA TYR A 144 -2.21 -2.63 -11.99
C TYR A 144 -2.18 -2.74 -13.50
N VAL A 145 -3.23 -2.23 -14.15
CA VAL A 145 -3.28 -2.20 -15.60
C VAL A 145 -2.43 -1.04 -16.09
N GLU A 146 -1.37 -1.36 -16.84
CA GLU A 146 -0.44 -0.39 -17.41
C GLU A 146 -0.93 0.15 -18.76
N GLY A 147 -1.63 -0.67 -19.53
CA GLY A 147 -2.15 -0.28 -20.82
C GLY A 147 -3.10 -1.30 -21.43
N TYR A 148 -3.63 -0.97 -22.61
CA TYR A 148 -4.58 -1.81 -23.30
C TYR A 148 -4.25 -1.96 -24.77
N GLU A 149 -4.32 -3.18 -25.28
CA GLU A 149 -4.38 -3.44 -26.71
C GLU A 149 -5.83 -3.63 -27.13
N LEU A 150 -6.20 -3.00 -28.24
CA LEU A 150 -7.53 -3.03 -28.80
C LEU A 150 -7.43 -3.54 -30.22
N GLU A 151 -8.24 -4.53 -30.58
CA GLU A 151 -8.57 -4.72 -31.98
C GLU A 151 -9.83 -3.91 -32.27
N GLY A 152 -9.72 -2.92 -33.15
CA GLY A 152 -10.80 -1.99 -33.42
C GLY A 152 -10.91 -1.63 -34.89
N GLU A 153 -12.09 -1.16 -35.27
CA GLU A 153 -12.42 -0.65 -36.59
C GLU A 153 -12.71 0.86 -36.50
N ILE A 154 -12.04 1.67 -37.33
CA ILE A 154 -12.28 3.11 -37.37
C ILE A 154 -13.65 3.36 -38.00
N SER A 155 -14.62 3.79 -37.20
CA SER A 155 -16.00 4.01 -37.64
C SER A 155 -16.31 5.46 -38.01
N ALA A 156 -15.66 6.42 -37.34
CA ALA A 156 -15.76 7.83 -37.68
C ALA A 156 -14.45 8.57 -37.33
N CYS A 157 -14.25 9.72 -37.96
CA CYS A 157 -13.18 10.66 -37.63
C CYS A 157 -13.78 12.07 -37.57
N ARG A 158 -13.34 12.87 -36.59
CA ARG A 158 -13.77 14.26 -36.44
C ARG A 158 -12.62 15.16 -35.97
N SER A 159 -12.76 16.46 -36.22
CA SER A 159 -11.84 17.47 -35.69
C SER A 159 -12.00 17.59 -34.16
N PRO A 160 -10.89 17.73 -33.40
CA PRO A 160 -10.95 17.97 -31.96
C PRO A 160 -11.68 19.27 -31.60
N LEU A 161 -11.75 20.24 -32.52
CA LEU A 161 -12.47 21.49 -32.33
C LEU A 161 -13.96 21.26 -31.99
N LEU A 162 -14.56 20.18 -32.50
CA LEU A 162 -15.96 19.85 -32.23
C LEU A 162 -16.22 19.40 -30.77
N LEU A 163 -15.17 19.02 -30.03
CA LEU A 163 -15.27 18.62 -28.63
C LEU A 163 -14.94 19.76 -27.65
N ARG A 164 -14.54 20.94 -28.17
CA ARG A 164 -14.06 22.07 -27.37
C ARG A 164 -15.06 22.50 -26.30
N ASP A 165 -16.31 22.76 -26.69
CA ASP A 165 -17.33 23.23 -25.74
C ASP A 165 -17.74 22.15 -24.73
N GLN A 166 -17.76 20.89 -25.16
CA GLN A 166 -18.01 19.75 -24.26
C GLN A 166 -16.89 19.65 -23.20
N ALA A 167 -15.63 19.75 -23.61
CA ALA A 167 -14.48 19.73 -22.70
C ALA A 167 -14.51 20.91 -21.72
N VAL A 168 -14.78 22.14 -22.20
CA VAL A 168 -14.92 23.32 -21.33
C VAL A 168 -16.05 23.12 -20.31
N SER A 169 -17.20 22.63 -20.74
CA SER A 169 -18.33 22.38 -19.84
C SER A 169 -18.01 21.33 -18.77
N GLN A 170 -17.35 20.23 -19.18
CA GLN A 170 -16.89 19.19 -18.27
C GLN A 170 -15.89 19.73 -17.24
N TRP A 171 -14.88 20.48 -17.67
CA TRP A 171 -13.90 21.08 -16.76
C TRP A 171 -14.53 22.12 -15.83
N ARG A 172 -15.41 22.99 -16.31
CA ARG A 172 -16.14 23.93 -15.45
C ARG A 172 -16.92 23.19 -14.36
N LYS A 173 -17.57 22.08 -14.71
CA LYS A 173 -18.28 21.24 -13.74
C LYS A 173 -17.32 20.68 -12.69
N THR A 174 -16.21 20.06 -13.10
CA THR A 174 -15.18 19.52 -12.20
C THR A 174 -14.63 20.59 -11.26
N LEU A 175 -14.22 21.73 -11.82
CA LEU A 175 -13.69 22.89 -11.09
C LEU A 175 -14.70 23.47 -10.10
N SER A 176 -16.00 23.43 -10.42
CA SER A 176 -17.05 23.90 -9.52
C SER A 176 -17.34 22.94 -8.35
N SER A 177 -17.17 21.63 -8.56
CA SER A 177 -17.36 20.63 -7.51
C SER A 177 -16.20 20.55 -6.53
N GLU A 178 -14.99 20.88 -6.97
CA GLU A 178 -13.77 20.69 -6.18
C GLU A 178 -13.26 22.01 -5.60
N ARG A 179 -13.79 22.38 -4.43
CA ARG A 179 -13.54 23.68 -3.77
C ARG A 179 -12.08 24.00 -3.46
N TRP A 180 -11.21 22.99 -3.39
CA TRP A 180 -9.79 23.15 -3.11
C TRP A 180 -8.96 23.44 -4.37
N MET A 181 -9.58 23.40 -5.55
CA MET A 181 -8.93 23.59 -6.83
C MET A 181 -9.04 25.05 -7.30
N LYS A 182 -7.91 25.65 -7.70
CA LYS A 182 -7.88 26.97 -8.34
C LYS A 182 -7.41 26.81 -9.79
N PRO A 183 -8.26 27.05 -10.81
CA PRO A 183 -7.84 26.88 -12.19
C PRO A 183 -6.77 27.90 -12.56
N ARG A 184 -5.85 27.51 -13.47
CA ARG A 184 -4.90 28.47 -14.04
C ARG A 184 -5.66 29.57 -14.79
N ARG A 185 -5.18 30.81 -14.69
CA ARG A 185 -5.83 31.95 -15.36
C ARG A 185 -5.79 31.74 -16.87
N GLY A 186 -6.94 31.82 -17.54
CA GLY A 186 -7.01 31.71 -19.00
C GLY A 186 -6.99 30.27 -19.55
N TRP A 187 -7.20 29.24 -18.72
CA TRP A 187 -7.18 27.84 -19.15
C TRP A 187 -8.09 27.53 -20.35
N GLU A 188 -9.21 28.24 -20.50
CA GLU A 188 -10.12 28.07 -21.65
C GLU A 188 -9.46 28.52 -22.96
N ALA A 189 -8.71 29.63 -22.93
CA ALA A 189 -7.95 30.11 -24.08
C ALA A 189 -6.72 29.22 -24.35
N ASP A 190 -6.17 28.56 -23.32
CA ASP A 190 -5.13 27.56 -23.51
C ASP A 190 -5.66 26.36 -24.30
N LEU A 191 -6.89 25.91 -24.05
CA LEU A 191 -7.50 24.84 -24.85
C LEU A 191 -7.60 25.23 -26.32
N ASP A 192 -8.03 26.46 -26.62
CA ASP A 192 -8.10 26.95 -28.00
C ASP A 192 -6.71 26.94 -28.66
N ARG A 193 -5.68 27.33 -27.91
CA ARG A 193 -4.28 27.24 -28.37
C ARG A 193 -3.85 25.79 -28.60
N LEU A 194 -4.18 24.88 -27.69
CA LEU A 194 -3.85 23.46 -27.80
C LEU A 194 -4.51 22.82 -29.01
N ILE A 195 -5.78 23.12 -29.29
CA ILE A 195 -6.47 22.64 -30.49
C ILE A 195 -5.83 23.20 -31.76
N ALA A 196 -5.47 24.48 -31.77
CA ALA A 196 -4.87 25.12 -32.94
C ALA A 196 -3.46 24.59 -33.28
N HIS A 197 -2.71 24.14 -32.27
CA HIS A 197 -1.32 23.65 -32.43
C HIS A 197 -1.20 22.12 -32.33
N SER A 198 -2.30 21.40 -32.09
CA SER A 198 -2.25 19.96 -32.00
C SER A 198 -2.29 19.34 -33.38
N ASP A 199 -1.30 18.51 -33.68
CA ASP A 199 -1.42 17.52 -34.74
C ASP A 199 -2.28 16.36 -34.21
N GLY A 200 -3.40 16.10 -34.87
CA GLY A 200 -4.20 14.90 -34.64
C GLY A 200 -5.71 15.09 -34.73
N VAL A 201 -6.40 13.96 -34.65
CA VAL A 201 -7.85 13.87 -34.82
C VAL A 201 -8.49 13.06 -33.70
N VAL A 202 -9.81 13.15 -33.60
CA VAL A 202 -10.59 12.26 -32.74
C VAL A 202 -11.20 11.15 -33.59
N LEU A 203 -10.80 9.91 -33.29
CA LEU A 203 -11.33 8.72 -33.92
C LEU A 203 -12.39 8.08 -33.05
N THR A 204 -13.50 7.70 -33.68
CA THR A 204 -14.50 6.84 -33.07
C THR A 204 -14.22 5.41 -33.54
N VAL A 205 -13.78 4.57 -32.62
CA VAL A 205 -13.34 3.20 -32.90
C VAL A 205 -14.35 2.22 -32.32
N LYS A 206 -14.84 1.32 -33.18
CA LYS A 206 -15.62 0.15 -32.77
C LYS A 206 -14.66 -0.92 -32.28
N VAL A 207 -14.59 -1.14 -30.98
CA VAL A 207 -13.69 -2.13 -30.38
C VAL A 207 -14.34 -3.51 -30.50
N HIS A 208 -13.60 -4.48 -31.05
CA HIS A 208 -14.03 -5.88 -31.19
C HIS A 208 -13.50 -6.79 -30.08
N ARG A 209 -12.27 -6.54 -29.64
CA ARG A 209 -11.67 -7.22 -28.49
C ARG A 209 -10.62 -6.34 -27.85
N ARG A 210 -10.40 -6.57 -26.57
CA ARG A 210 -9.41 -5.88 -25.75
C ARG A 210 -8.54 -6.90 -25.03
N ARG A 211 -7.27 -6.57 -24.87
CA ARG A 211 -6.32 -7.26 -24.02
C ARG A 211 -5.69 -6.22 -23.11
N ASP A 212 -5.66 -6.52 -21.82
CA ASP A 212 -5.08 -5.64 -20.81
C ASP A 212 -3.66 -6.12 -20.51
N PHE A 213 -2.74 -5.18 -20.32
CA PHE A 213 -1.39 -5.44 -19.84
C PHE A 213 -1.31 -5.09 -18.37
N TYR A 214 -1.01 -6.09 -17.54
CA TYR A 214 -0.84 -5.89 -16.10
C TYR A 214 0.64 -5.81 -15.77
N GLN A 215 1.03 -4.75 -15.06
CA GLN A 215 2.32 -4.70 -14.42
C GLN A 215 2.20 -5.26 -13.01
N HIS A 216 2.97 -6.31 -12.77
CA HIS A 216 3.10 -6.93 -11.47
C HIS A 216 3.83 -5.99 -10.51
N ARG A 217 3.21 -5.71 -9.36
CA ARG A 217 3.79 -4.92 -8.28
C ARG A 217 4.25 -5.80 -7.11
N GLU A 218 3.96 -7.10 -7.16
CA GLU A 218 4.38 -8.02 -6.11
C GLU A 218 5.92 -8.14 -6.08
N PRO A 219 6.57 -8.18 -4.90
CA PRO A 219 8.04 -8.13 -4.79
C PRO A 219 8.79 -9.19 -5.60
N TRP A 220 8.20 -10.37 -5.80
CA TRP A 220 8.81 -11.48 -6.54
C TRP A 220 8.58 -11.44 -8.06
N ARG A 221 7.76 -10.50 -8.58
CA ARG A 221 7.48 -10.30 -10.02
C ARG A 221 7.52 -8.82 -10.43
N TYR A 222 8.07 -7.97 -9.58
CA TYR A 222 8.01 -6.52 -9.75
C TYR A 222 8.49 -6.07 -11.13
N GLY A 223 7.70 -5.23 -11.79
CA GLY A 223 8.01 -4.65 -13.10
C GLY A 223 7.78 -5.60 -14.28
N ARG A 224 7.39 -6.86 -14.04
CA ARG A 224 7.00 -7.75 -15.13
C ARG A 224 5.65 -7.35 -15.69
N ILE A 225 5.54 -7.30 -17.01
CA ILE A 225 4.30 -7.02 -17.73
C ILE A 225 3.77 -8.32 -18.32
N ASP A 226 2.59 -8.74 -17.88
CA ASP A 226 1.92 -9.92 -18.43
C ASP A 226 0.61 -9.51 -19.14
N PRO A 227 0.45 -9.87 -20.42
CA PRO A 227 -0.79 -9.63 -21.15
C PRO A 227 -1.86 -10.63 -20.76
N THR A 228 -3.10 -10.17 -20.61
CA THR A 228 -4.26 -11.06 -20.45
C THR A 228 -4.66 -11.77 -21.74
N GLY A 229 -5.59 -12.73 -21.63
CA GLY A 229 -6.29 -13.24 -22.79
C GLY A 229 -7.17 -12.17 -23.45
N TRP A 230 -7.39 -12.30 -24.75
CA TRP A 230 -8.31 -11.43 -25.48
C TRP A 230 -9.74 -11.60 -24.95
N ARG A 231 -10.38 -10.49 -24.57
CA ARG A 231 -11.78 -10.43 -24.18
C ARG A 231 -12.59 -9.73 -25.27
N ARG A 232 -13.72 -10.32 -25.67
CA ARG A 232 -14.63 -9.69 -26.64
C ARG A 232 -15.18 -8.39 -26.03
N LYS A 233 -15.16 -7.33 -26.82
CA LYS A 233 -15.77 -6.04 -26.51
C LYS A 233 -16.57 -5.66 -27.76
N SER A 234 -17.74 -5.06 -27.62
CA SER A 234 -18.56 -4.67 -28.77
C SER A 234 -19.11 -3.26 -28.58
N ASN A 235 -18.30 -2.41 -27.95
CA ASN A 235 -18.63 -1.02 -27.71
C ASN A 235 -17.83 -0.11 -28.64
N THR A 236 -18.37 1.06 -28.87
CA THR A 236 -17.67 2.15 -29.54
C THR A 236 -17.02 3.03 -28.47
N ALA A 237 -15.80 3.49 -28.73
CA ALA A 237 -15.09 4.44 -27.88
C ALA A 237 -14.40 5.50 -28.73
N GLU A 238 -14.21 6.68 -28.14
CA GLU A 238 -13.50 7.79 -28.77
C GLU A 238 -12.06 7.83 -28.27
N PHE A 239 -11.14 8.06 -29.20
CA PHE A 239 -9.71 8.14 -28.94
C PHE A 239 -9.10 9.31 -29.70
N PHE A 240 -8.04 9.88 -29.16
CA PHE A 240 -7.21 10.82 -29.89
C PHE A 240 -6.16 10.05 -30.70
N ALA A 241 -5.88 10.47 -31.93
CA ALA A 241 -4.90 9.82 -32.80
C ALA A 241 -3.99 10.83 -33.51
N ARG A 242 -2.70 10.49 -33.58
CA ARG A 242 -1.65 11.31 -34.22
C ARG A 242 -0.80 10.56 -35.26
N PHE A 243 -1.04 9.27 -35.43
CA PHE A 243 -0.10 8.37 -36.09
C PHE A 243 -0.13 8.44 -37.63
N ALA A 244 -1.21 8.91 -38.24
CA ALA A 244 -1.34 8.96 -39.71
C ALA A 244 -1.21 10.38 -40.28
N GLY A 245 -1.50 11.40 -39.47
CA GLY A 245 -1.51 12.80 -39.88
C GLY A 245 -2.43 13.65 -39.01
N PRO A 246 -2.48 14.97 -39.27
CA PRO A 246 -3.27 15.91 -38.48
C PRO A 246 -4.76 15.93 -38.86
N ASP A 247 -5.12 15.42 -40.04
CA ASP A 247 -6.48 15.53 -40.60
C ASP A 247 -7.16 14.18 -40.80
N CYS A 248 -8.50 14.19 -40.81
CA CYS A 248 -9.29 12.97 -40.98
C CYS A 248 -9.08 12.26 -42.32
N ALA A 249 -8.63 12.98 -43.35
CA ALA A 249 -8.32 12.38 -44.65
C ALA A 249 -7.19 11.35 -44.58
N ALA A 250 -6.30 11.45 -43.57
CA ALA A 250 -5.23 10.48 -43.35
C ALA A 250 -5.69 9.16 -42.72
N TYR A 251 -6.95 9.10 -42.23
CA TYR A 251 -7.49 7.95 -41.51
C TYR A 251 -8.58 7.27 -42.34
N ARG A 252 -8.36 5.99 -42.68
CA ARG A 252 -9.30 5.23 -43.50
C ARG A 252 -10.45 4.68 -42.65
N LEU A 253 -11.68 5.09 -42.95
CA LEU A 253 -12.87 4.53 -42.31
C LEU A 253 -13.07 3.05 -42.72
N GLY A 254 -13.62 2.25 -41.81
CA GLY A 254 -13.77 0.79 -41.94
C GLY A 254 -12.46 0.01 -41.78
N GLU A 255 -11.35 0.70 -41.54
CA GLU A 255 -10.07 0.05 -41.33
C GLU A 255 -10.02 -0.63 -39.96
N ARG A 256 -9.81 -1.95 -39.98
CA ARG A 256 -9.62 -2.77 -38.79
C ARG A 256 -8.14 -2.96 -38.50
N ARG A 257 -7.68 -2.55 -37.33
CA ARG A 257 -6.28 -2.65 -36.87
C ARG A 257 -6.21 -2.95 -35.38
N TYR A 258 -5.00 -3.28 -34.94
CA TYR A 258 -4.66 -3.34 -33.53
C TYR A 258 -4.08 -1.99 -33.11
N PHE A 259 -4.56 -1.48 -31.98
CA PHE A 259 -4.17 -0.22 -31.39
C PHE A 259 -3.70 -0.44 -29.96
N MET A 260 -2.67 0.28 -29.55
CA MET A 260 -2.29 0.44 -28.16
C MET A 260 -2.98 1.70 -27.62
N GLU A 261 -3.67 1.58 -26.50
CA GLU A 261 -4.24 2.68 -25.73
C GLU A 261 -3.17 3.19 -24.78
N GLU A 262 -2.70 4.41 -25.00
CA GLU A 262 -1.74 5.10 -24.15
C GLU A 262 -2.50 5.99 -23.16
N SER A 263 -2.33 5.70 -21.87
CA SER A 263 -2.89 6.53 -20.80
C SER A 263 -1.98 7.73 -20.57
N GLU A 264 -2.19 8.80 -21.32
CA GLU A 264 -1.64 10.12 -20.99
C GLU A 264 -2.38 10.80 -19.83
N LEU A 265 -3.41 10.15 -19.27
CA LEU A 265 -4.11 10.57 -18.05
C LEU A 265 -3.21 10.38 -16.83
N ARG A 266 -2.10 11.11 -16.78
CA ARG A 266 -1.46 11.44 -15.50
C ARG A 266 -2.47 12.31 -14.76
N GLY A 267 -2.59 12.13 -13.44
CA GLY A 267 -3.51 12.90 -12.58
C GLY A 267 -3.20 14.40 -12.50
N GLU A 268 -2.73 14.99 -13.59
CA GLU A 268 -2.43 16.37 -13.78
C GLU A 268 -3.73 17.16 -13.83
N TYR A 269 -3.82 18.09 -12.88
CA TYR A 269 -4.91 19.01 -12.76
C TYR A 269 -4.84 20.05 -13.88
N LEU A 270 -5.87 20.10 -14.74
CA LEU A 270 -5.89 20.84 -16.01
C LEU A 270 -4.66 20.50 -16.86
N PRO A 271 -4.73 19.45 -17.69
CA PRO A 271 -3.60 19.03 -18.50
C PRO A 271 -3.03 20.16 -19.38
N ASP A 272 -1.77 20.04 -19.75
CA ASP A 272 -1.11 20.92 -20.72
C ASP A 272 -1.05 20.30 -22.13
N THR A 273 -1.54 19.07 -22.28
CA THR A 273 -1.68 18.37 -23.57
C THR A 273 -3.14 18.17 -23.94
N LEU A 274 -3.43 18.16 -25.24
CA LEU A 274 -4.80 18.13 -25.74
C LEU A 274 -5.58 16.82 -25.41
N PRO A 275 -5.04 15.60 -25.59
CA PRO A 275 -5.83 14.37 -25.39
C PRO A 275 -6.45 14.27 -23.98
N PRO A 276 -5.68 14.38 -22.88
CA PRO A 276 -6.26 14.35 -21.54
C PRO A 276 -7.12 15.60 -21.26
N PHE A 277 -6.85 16.75 -21.89
CA PHE A 277 -7.74 17.92 -21.79
C PHE A 277 -9.14 17.62 -22.32
N LEU A 278 -9.23 16.91 -23.45
CA LEU A 278 -10.49 16.45 -24.04
C LEU A 278 -11.09 15.24 -23.31
N GLY A 279 -10.40 14.69 -22.30
CA GLY A 279 -10.80 13.46 -21.62
C GLY A 279 -10.70 12.22 -22.50
N LEU A 280 -9.82 12.24 -23.52
CA LEU A 280 -9.66 11.16 -24.48
C LEU A 280 -8.31 10.45 -24.27
N PRO A 281 -8.28 9.11 -24.28
CA PRO A 281 -7.04 8.36 -24.36
C PRO A 281 -6.40 8.49 -25.75
N LEU A 282 -5.08 8.44 -25.81
CA LEU A 282 -4.32 8.40 -27.07
C LEU A 282 -4.29 6.96 -27.61
N ILE A 283 -4.39 6.79 -28.92
CA ILE A 283 -4.13 5.49 -29.57
C ILE A 283 -3.03 5.54 -30.61
N THR A 284 -2.23 4.48 -30.62
CA THR A 284 -1.15 4.25 -31.59
C THR A 284 -1.30 2.86 -32.22
N PRO A 285 -0.98 2.66 -33.51
CA PRO A 285 -1.11 1.37 -34.15
C PRO A 285 -0.02 0.41 -33.63
N VAL A 286 -0.41 -0.82 -33.30
CA VAL A 286 0.57 -1.85 -32.91
C VAL A 286 1.33 -2.31 -34.15
N SER A 287 2.66 -2.18 -34.09
CA SER A 287 3.52 -2.61 -35.19
C SER A 287 3.32 -4.12 -35.48
N PRO A 288 3.25 -4.53 -36.76
CA PRO A 288 3.02 -5.93 -37.14
C PRO A 288 4.02 -6.93 -36.56
N GLU A 289 5.26 -6.49 -36.31
CA GLU A 289 6.36 -7.32 -35.80
C GLU A 289 6.14 -7.75 -34.34
N TRP A 290 5.35 -7.00 -33.57
CA TRP A 290 5.04 -7.30 -32.17
C TRP A 290 3.79 -8.16 -32.01
N ARG A 291 3.18 -8.60 -33.12
CA ARG A 291 2.00 -9.47 -33.08
C ARG A 291 2.44 -10.88 -32.71
N PRO A 292 1.98 -11.45 -31.58
CA PRO A 292 2.15 -12.88 -31.37
C PRO A 292 1.48 -13.62 -32.54
N PRO A 293 2.07 -14.71 -33.05
CA PRO A 293 1.47 -15.48 -34.12
C PRO A 293 0.06 -15.85 -33.70
N THR A 294 -0.92 -15.38 -34.46
CA THR A 294 -2.31 -15.76 -34.24
C THR A 294 -2.36 -17.25 -34.50
N LYS A 295 -2.47 -18.07 -33.43
CA LYS A 295 -2.81 -19.48 -33.61
C LYS A 295 -4.12 -19.47 -34.41
N PRO A 296 -4.18 -20.15 -35.56
CA PRO A 296 -5.43 -20.24 -36.30
C PRO A 296 -6.49 -20.81 -35.36
N ALA A 297 -7.67 -20.18 -35.34
CA ALA A 297 -8.80 -20.71 -34.60
C ALA A 297 -9.07 -22.12 -35.14
N ALA A 298 -8.96 -23.11 -34.26
CA ALA A 298 -9.31 -24.50 -34.54
C ALA A 298 -10.84 -24.66 -34.58
#